data_AF-A0A314ZZ12-F1
#
_entry.id   AF-A0A314ZZ12-F1
#
_cell.length_a   1.000
_cell.length_b   1.000
_cell.length_c   1.000
_cell.angle_alpha   90.00
_cell.angle_beta   90.00
_cell.angle_gamma   90.00
#
_symmetry.space_group_name_H-M   'P 1'
#
loop_
_entity.id
_entity.type
_entity.pdbx_description
1 polymer ?
#
loop_
_entity_poly.entity_id
_entity_poly.type
_entity_poly.pdbx_seq_one_letter_code
_entity_poly.pdbx_strand_id
1 'polypeptide(L)'
;MGIETRELAFYLTGRRKNLDFINPVYKVERDDSEELRQKIIDISFSEWKKMGFSKGTLHYMKQNAKSGKPFSLNAHVREKLEEWRIA
;
A
#
# COMPACT_ATOMS: atom_id res chain seq x y z
N MET A 1 15.21 -21.59 -17.62
CA MET A 1 15.61 -20.32 -18.25
C MET A 1 14.44 -19.36 -18.09
N GLY A 2 14.64 -18.17 -17.51
CA GLY A 2 13.58 -17.17 -17.33
C GLY A 2 13.06 -16.67 -18.67
N ILE A 3 11.82 -16.20 -18.71
CA ILE A 3 11.17 -15.71 -19.94
C ILE A 3 11.99 -14.54 -20.50
N GLU A 4 12.41 -13.64 -19.64
CA GLU A 4 13.21 -12.45 -19.90
C GLU A 4 14.59 -12.82 -20.48
N THR A 5 15.22 -13.87 -19.95
CA THR A 5 16.50 -14.38 -20.46
C THR A 5 16.35 -14.92 -21.89
N ARG A 6 15.25 -15.61 -22.17
CA ARG A 6 14.95 -16.14 -23.51
C ARG A 6 14.62 -15.01 -24.49
N GLU A 7 13.85 -14.03 -24.06
CA GLU A 7 13.52 -12.87 -24.88
C GLU A 7 14.77 -12.04 -25.24
N LEU A 8 15.68 -11.86 -24.29
CA LEU A 8 16.99 -11.24 -24.54
C LEU A 8 17.81 -12.05 -25.56
N ALA A 9 17.87 -13.37 -25.41
CA ALA A 9 18.59 -14.23 -26.36
C ALA A 9 18.03 -14.13 -27.79
N PHE A 10 16.70 -14.01 -27.93
CA PHE A 10 16.07 -13.81 -29.24
C PHE A 10 16.31 -12.42 -29.82
N TYR A 11 16.38 -11.39 -28.97
CA TYR A 11 16.78 -10.06 -29.41
C TYR A 11 18.23 -10.04 -29.91
N LEU A 12 19.16 -10.62 -29.15
CA LEU A 12 20.58 -10.70 -29.51
C LEU A 12 20.84 -11.51 -30.79
N THR A 13 20.05 -12.57 -31.02
CA THR A 13 20.16 -13.41 -32.23
C THR A 13 19.36 -12.86 -33.41
N GLY A 14 18.78 -11.66 -33.31
CA GLY A 14 18.01 -11.02 -34.38
C GLY A 14 16.66 -11.69 -34.67
N ARG A 15 16.26 -12.70 -33.90
CA ARG A 15 14.95 -13.38 -34.01
C ARG A 15 13.80 -12.51 -33.52
N ARG A 16 14.09 -11.47 -32.73
CA ARG A 16 13.13 -10.47 -32.25
C ARG A 16 13.70 -9.08 -32.47
N LYS A 17 12.88 -8.17 -33.03
CA LYS A 17 13.31 -6.78 -33.31
C LYS A 17 13.20 -5.85 -32.09
N ASN A 18 12.31 -6.17 -31.15
CA ASN A 18 12.00 -5.32 -30.01
C ASN A 18 12.16 -6.12 -28.71
N LEU A 19 12.60 -5.44 -27.66
CA LEU A 19 12.80 -5.98 -26.33
C LEU A 19 12.15 -5.03 -25.33
N ASP A 20 11.27 -5.54 -24.48
CA ASP A 20 10.60 -4.78 -23.43
C ASP A 20 10.85 -5.45 -22.08
N PHE A 21 11.47 -4.73 -21.16
CA PHE A 21 11.69 -5.15 -19.78
C PHE A 21 10.79 -4.42 -18.79
N ILE A 22 9.98 -3.46 -19.24
CA ILE A 22 9.09 -2.67 -18.38
C ILE A 22 7.96 -3.55 -17.86
N ASN A 23 7.53 -4.53 -18.65
CA ASN A 23 6.47 -5.45 -18.30
C ASN A 23 7.02 -6.82 -17.84
N PRO A 24 6.58 -7.35 -16.69
CA PRO A 24 5.59 -6.77 -15.78
C PRO A 24 6.19 -5.66 -14.90
N VAL A 25 5.44 -4.57 -14.71
CA VAL A 25 5.81 -3.54 -13.74
C VAL A 25 5.75 -4.16 -12.35
N TYR A 26 6.83 -4.01 -11.58
CA TYR A 26 6.84 -4.42 -10.17
C TYR A 26 5.74 -3.67 -9.41
N LYS A 27 4.74 -4.40 -8.94
CA LYS A 27 3.73 -3.87 -8.02
C LYS A 27 4.25 -4.06 -6.61
N VAL A 28 4.44 -2.95 -5.89
CA VAL A 28 4.75 -3.03 -4.46
C VAL A 28 3.49 -3.55 -3.77
N GLU A 29 3.53 -4.78 -3.27
CA GLU A 29 2.46 -5.33 -2.43
C GLU A 29 2.48 -4.57 -1.10
N ARG A 30 1.47 -3.73 -0.88
CA ARG A 30 1.28 -2.96 0.35
C ARG A 30 -0.16 -3.14 0.81
N ASP A 31 -0.32 -3.35 2.11
CA ASP A 31 -1.61 -3.50 2.77
C ASP A 31 -2.32 -2.16 3.02
N ASP A 32 -1.58 -1.05 2.93
CA ASP A 32 -2.06 0.30 3.12
C ASP A 32 -2.29 1.03 1.78
N SER A 33 -3.28 1.91 1.75
CA SER A 33 -3.55 2.83 0.64
C SER A 33 -3.35 4.28 1.07
N GLU A 34 -3.16 5.18 0.10
CA GLU A 34 -3.02 6.61 0.36
C GLU A 34 -4.29 7.20 1.01
N GLU A 35 -5.46 6.75 0.57
CA GLU A 35 -6.74 7.14 1.17
C GLU A 35 -6.79 6.74 2.66
N LEU A 36 -6.37 5.52 2.99
CA LEU A 36 -6.35 5.02 4.36
C LEU A 36 -5.36 5.78 5.24
N ARG A 37 -4.19 6.16 4.70
CA ARG A 37 -3.24 7.04 5.38
C ARG A 37 -3.86 8.38 5.72
N GLN A 38 -4.55 8.99 4.76
CA GLN A 38 -5.19 10.28 4.94
C GLN A 38 -6.28 10.22 6.01
N LYS A 39 -7.14 9.20 5.99
CA LYS A 39 -8.14 8.97 7.06
C LYS A 39 -7.52 8.89 8.45
N ILE A 40 -6.41 8.14 8.61
CA ILE A 40 -5.71 8.00 9.89
C ILE A 40 -5.10 9.33 10.34
N ILE A 41 -4.60 10.16 9.41
CA ILE A 41 -4.02 11.46 9.73
C ILE A 41 -5.10 12.45 10.19
N ASP A 42 -6.25 12.46 9.51
CA ASP A 42 -7.31 13.45 9.70
C ASP A 42 -8.21 13.14 10.90
N ILE A 43 -8.41 11.86 11.22
CA ILE A 43 -9.33 11.47 12.30
C ILE A 43 -8.93 12.08 13.65
N SER A 44 -9.92 12.64 14.33
CA SER A 44 -9.75 13.20 15.66
C SER A 44 -9.66 12.10 16.73
N PHE A 45 -9.04 12.40 17.87
CA PHE A 45 -9.04 11.45 18.99
C PHE A 45 -10.45 11.15 19.51
N SER A 46 -11.37 12.12 19.45
CA SER A 46 -12.77 11.92 19.83
C SER A 46 -13.48 10.88 18.98
N GLU A 47 -13.30 10.92 17.66
CA GLU A 47 -13.89 9.93 16.74
C GLU A 47 -13.22 8.58 16.88
N TRP A 48 -11.89 8.55 16.99
CA TRP A 48 -11.13 7.33 17.24
C TRP A 48 -11.57 6.63 18.53
N LYS A 49 -11.83 7.40 19.59
CA LYS A 49 -12.34 6.88 20.86
C LYS A 49 -13.78 6.37 20.74
N LYS A 50 -14.63 7.01 19.92
CA LYS A 50 -15.99 6.52 19.62
C LYS A 50 -15.97 5.16 18.89
N MET A 51 -14.92 4.88 18.13
CA MET A 51 -14.70 3.56 17.52
C MET A 51 -14.20 2.49 18.52
N GLY A 52 -13.95 2.85 19.78
CA GLY A 52 -13.52 1.93 20.82
C GLY A 52 -12.01 1.77 20.97
N PHE A 53 -11.20 2.61 20.32
CA PHE A 53 -9.74 2.49 20.31
C PHE A 53 -9.03 3.46 21.25
N SER A 54 -7.85 3.05 21.73
CA SER A 54 -7.04 3.84 22.67
C SER A 54 -6.29 5.00 22.01
N LYS A 55 -5.87 5.98 22.82
CA LYS A 55 -4.99 7.09 22.39
C LYS A 55 -3.62 6.60 21.88
N GLY A 56 -3.07 5.56 22.50
CA GLY A 56 -1.79 4.97 22.12
C GLY A 56 -1.86 4.35 20.72
N THR A 57 -2.96 3.65 20.43
CA THR A 57 -3.21 3.07 19.10
C THR A 57 -3.29 4.17 18.04
N LEU A 58 -4.02 5.27 18.30
CA LEU A 58 -4.08 6.39 17.35
C LEU A 58 -2.70 7.00 17.09
N HIS A 59 -1.94 7.24 18.17
CA HIS A 59 -0.60 7.82 18.04
C HIS A 59 0.31 6.96 17.17
N TYR A 60 0.36 5.65 17.44
CA TYR A 60 1.13 4.70 16.66
C TYR A 60 0.70 4.67 15.19
N MET A 61 -0.60 4.66 14.92
CA MET A 61 -1.12 4.65 13.54
C MET A 61 -0.78 5.95 12.79
N LYS A 62 -0.86 7.12 13.44
CA LYS A 62 -0.43 8.38 12.81
C LYS A 62 1.06 8.40 12.48
N GLN A 63 1.92 7.80 13.31
CA GLN A 63 3.34 7.68 13.00
C GLN A 63 3.57 6.78 11.78
N ASN A 64 2.90 5.63 11.70
CA ASN A 64 3.00 4.73 10.55
C ASN A 64 2.50 5.39 9.26
N ALA A 65 1.36 6.07 9.30
CA ALA A 65 0.79 6.79 8.17
C ALA A 65 1.71 7.92 7.66
N LYS A 66 2.46 8.60 8.55
CA LYS A 66 3.41 9.66 8.17
C LYS A 66 4.77 9.15 7.70
N SER A 67 5.13 7.90 8.02
CA SER A 67 6.47 7.36 7.78
C SER A 67 6.80 7.05 6.31
N GLY A 68 5.80 7.03 5.41
CA GLY A 68 5.92 6.58 4.02
C GLY A 68 6.18 5.06 3.85
N LYS A 69 6.52 4.34 4.91
CA LYS A 69 6.77 2.89 4.90
C LYS A 69 5.49 2.08 4.90
N PRO A 70 5.43 0.92 4.22
CA PRO A 70 4.27 0.04 4.28
C PRO A 70 3.96 -0.34 5.72
N PHE A 71 2.68 -0.42 6.06
CA PHE A 71 2.24 -0.91 7.37
C PHE A 71 0.95 -1.70 7.23
N SER A 72 0.78 -2.68 8.10
CA SER A 72 -0.46 -3.42 8.22
C SER A 72 -1.35 -2.82 9.30
N LEU A 73 -2.66 -3.01 9.14
CA LEU A 73 -3.67 -2.64 10.12
C LEU A 73 -4.33 -3.90 10.64
N ASN A 74 -4.72 -3.87 11.91
CA ASN A 74 -5.61 -4.88 12.43
C ASN A 74 -6.93 -4.83 11.65
N ALA A 75 -7.47 -6.00 11.27
CA ALA A 75 -8.71 -6.10 10.48
C ALA A 75 -9.87 -5.29 11.09
N HIS A 76 -10.01 -5.30 12.41
CA HIS A 76 -11.05 -4.57 13.12
C HIS A 76 -10.88 -3.04 13.01
N VAL A 77 -9.64 -2.55 13.05
CA VAL A 77 -9.33 -1.12 12.86
C VAL A 77 -9.59 -0.72 11.41
N ARG A 78 -9.25 -1.58 10.45
CA ARG A 78 -9.48 -1.35 9.03
C ARG A 78 -10.98 -1.24 8.73
N GLU A 79 -11.78 -2.21 9.17
CA GLU A 79 -13.23 -2.21 8.99
C GLU A 79 -13.88 -0.91 9.52
N LYS A 80 -13.51 -0.49 10.72
CA LYS A 80 -14.03 0.76 11.31
C LYS A 80 -13.62 2.02 10.54
N LEU A 81 -12.41 2.04 9.98
CA LEU A 81 -11.92 3.14 9.15
C LEU A 81 -12.54 3.15 7.74
N GLU A 82 -12.91 2.00 7.20
CA GLU A 82 -13.65 1.90 5.94
C GLU A 82 -15.09 2.40 6.09
N GLU A 83 -15.74 2.07 7.21
CA GLU A 83 -17.06 2.60 7.59
C GLU A 83 -17.04 4.11 7.90
N TRP A 84 -15.89 4.64 8.31
CA TRP A 84 -15.74 6.06 8.65
C TRP A 84 -15.79 6.92 7.39
N ARG A 85 -16.89 7.68 7.27
CA ARG A 85 -17.07 8.72 6.27
C ARG A 85 -16.65 10.06 6.85
N ILE A 86 -15.84 10.80 6.09
CA ILE A 86 -15.56 12.21 6.36
C ILE A 86 -16.91 12.93 6.31
N ALA A 87 -17.37 13.45 7.45
CA ALA A 87 -18.57 14.29 7.54
C ALA A 87 -18.24 15.71 7.09
#